data_AF-A0A3D3XYP0-F1
#
_entry.id   AF-A0A3D3XYP0-F1
#
_cell.length_a   1.000
_cell.length_b   1.000
_cell.length_c   1.000
_cell.angle_alpha   90.00
_cell.angle_beta   90.00
_cell.angle_gamma   90.00
#
_symmetry.space_group_name_H-M   'P 1'
#
loop_
_entity.id
_entity.type
_entity.pdbx_description
1 polymer ?
#
loop_
_entity_poly.entity_id
_entity_poly.type
_entity_poly.pdbx_seq_one_letter_code
_entity_poly.pdbx_strand_id
1 'polypeptide(L)'
;MNSETPDSMAPRGGDWALYRRLLRYLKGQWLLFFVAVVGFLLGAGSEAFFAQVLGQVVDSFDSNSDVHIWYFPSLIVIAALVRAFGSITGELLLSRISFRVVHVLRCELFDQLLVVPSEFFEASAQGQIVSRLTFTTAQLRDTATDALKIIFQDGGKLIVLLGFMFWQNWLLTAIFLLVTPLVGGVVRYASKRFRRISERIQSSMGDVTHVASEAVTGYRVMRAFGGEKYEQGRFLLASDRNRRQNLKMVATKAFSAQVIQVFVAVSIGGLIGLVFQPDIVGAMTKGELITYIGLAGLLASPIKRLSDVNARLQRGLAAASDVFSQIDQDAERNEGTHVGDRVRGKVEFRNISFRYSANQHDSLSDINITIQPGQTIALVGRSGGGKSTLVSLLARFYEPTNGEIRLDEIPVTQYELGNLRQQIALVSQEVVLFNDTLRANVAYGSLGDASDDSIYEALGRANAEEFVR
;
A
#
# COMPACT_ATOMS: atom_id res chain seq x y z
N MET A 1 -0.25 -7.55 33.53
CA MET A 1 0.43 -8.56 32.70
C MET A 1 0.68 -7.90 31.36
N ASN A 2 1.93 -7.51 31.12
CA ASN A 2 2.33 -6.78 29.92
C ASN A 2 2.16 -7.70 28.70
N SER A 3 1.20 -7.38 27.85
CA SER A 3 1.11 -7.95 26.51
C SER A 3 2.22 -7.32 25.67
N GLU A 4 3.37 -7.97 25.62
CA GLU A 4 4.33 -7.73 24.54
C GLU A 4 3.63 -8.10 23.24
N THR A 5 3.17 -7.09 22.50
CA THR A 5 2.87 -7.22 21.09
C THR A 5 4.13 -7.77 20.42
N PRO A 6 4.05 -8.86 19.64
CA PRO A 6 5.21 -9.34 18.91
C PRO A 6 5.68 -8.20 18.02
N ASP A 7 6.91 -7.78 18.26
CA ASP A 7 7.64 -6.81 17.44
C ASP A 7 7.40 -7.22 16.00
N SER A 8 6.64 -6.41 15.26
CA SER A 8 6.50 -6.57 13.82
C SER A 8 7.91 -6.67 13.28
N MET A 9 8.26 -7.78 12.62
CA MET A 9 9.52 -7.97 11.94
C MET A 9 9.65 -6.87 10.87
N ALA A 10 10.09 -5.69 11.29
CA ALA A 10 10.37 -4.57 10.43
C ALA A 10 11.60 -4.98 9.62
N PRO A 11 11.54 -4.93 8.27
CA PRO A 11 12.71 -5.22 7.47
C PRO A 11 13.86 -4.31 7.90
N ARG A 12 15.04 -4.89 8.13
CA ARG A 12 16.27 -4.23 8.62
C ARG A 12 16.90 -3.23 7.63
N GLY A 13 16.12 -2.58 6.80
CA GLY A 13 16.56 -1.55 5.85
C GLY A 13 15.92 -0.20 6.18
N GLY A 14 16.71 0.87 6.30
CA GLY A 14 16.17 2.22 6.43
C GLY A 14 15.29 2.60 5.22
N ASP A 15 14.48 3.65 5.35
CA ASP A 15 13.52 4.17 4.34
C ASP A 15 14.06 4.16 2.89
N TRP A 16 15.36 4.37 2.72
CA TRP A 16 16.06 4.31 1.43
C TRP A 16 16.08 2.92 0.77
N ALA A 17 16.24 1.85 1.54
CA ALA A 17 16.24 0.48 1.02
C ALA A 17 14.85 0.10 0.48
N LEU A 18 13.79 0.46 1.22
CA LEU A 18 12.40 0.32 0.79
C LEU A 18 12.13 1.11 -0.50
N TYR A 19 12.61 2.36 -0.56
CA TYR A 19 12.49 3.18 -1.76
C TYR A 19 13.20 2.55 -2.97
N ARG A 20 14.44 2.09 -2.78
CA ARG A 20 15.21 1.41 -3.84
C ARG A 20 14.51 0.14 -4.31
N ARG A 21 13.86 -0.61 -3.41
CA ARG A 21 13.08 -1.80 -3.76
C ARG A 21 11.86 -1.43 -4.61
N LEU A 22 11.09 -0.42 -4.22
CA LEU A 22 9.97 0.11 -5.02
C LEU A 22 10.42 0.57 -6.41
N LEU A 23 11.57 1.24 -6.51
CA LEU A 23 12.13 1.66 -7.80
C LEU A 23 12.46 0.49 -8.73
N ARG A 24 12.74 -0.72 -8.20
CA ARG A 24 12.96 -1.91 -9.06
C ARG A 24 11.69 -2.31 -9.81
N TYR A 25 10.50 -2.05 -9.28
CA TYR A 25 9.24 -2.31 -9.98
C TYR A 25 9.00 -1.33 -11.16
N LEU A 26 9.76 -0.24 -11.22
CA LEU A 26 9.78 0.66 -12.39
C LEU A 26 10.71 0.17 -13.50
N LYS A 27 11.53 -0.87 -13.24
CA LYS A 27 12.45 -1.46 -14.22
C LYS A 27 11.64 -2.02 -15.39
N GLY A 28 11.89 -1.50 -16.59
CA GLY A 28 11.13 -1.82 -17.81
C GLY A 28 10.03 -0.82 -18.16
N GLN A 29 9.74 0.18 -17.32
CA GLN A 29 8.81 1.29 -17.61
C GLN A 29 9.51 2.65 -17.60
N TRP A 30 10.85 2.69 -17.55
CA TRP A 30 11.61 3.94 -17.51
C TRP A 30 11.32 4.84 -18.71
N LEU A 31 11.14 4.29 -19.92
CA LEU A 31 10.80 5.13 -21.08
C LEU A 31 9.47 5.87 -20.88
N LEU A 32 8.43 5.20 -20.38
CA LEU A 32 7.15 5.84 -20.08
C LEU A 32 7.28 6.86 -18.94
N PHE A 33 8.09 6.56 -17.93
CA PHE A 33 8.38 7.48 -16.83
C PHE A 33 9.08 8.73 -17.33
N PHE A 34 10.07 8.58 -18.20
CA PHE A 34 10.79 9.69 -18.82
C PHE A 34 9.85 10.56 -19.66
N VAL A 35 9.02 9.96 -20.52
CA VAL A 35 8.01 10.69 -21.30
C VAL A 35 7.02 11.41 -20.39
N ALA A 36 6.63 10.82 -19.26
CA ALA A 36 5.75 11.46 -18.29
C ALA A 36 6.38 12.71 -17.67
N VAL A 37 7.65 12.61 -17.24
CA VAL A 37 8.42 13.73 -16.69
C VAL A 37 8.60 14.83 -17.74
N VAL A 38 8.94 14.49 -18.98
CA VAL A 38 9.03 15.44 -20.09
C VAL A 38 7.68 16.12 -20.32
N GLY A 39 6.56 15.40 -20.29
CA GLY A 39 5.21 15.97 -20.36
C GLY A 39 4.94 17.01 -19.26
N PHE A 40 5.31 16.72 -18.02
CA PHE A 40 5.18 17.69 -16.92
C PHE A 40 6.10 18.90 -17.09
N LEU A 41 7.33 18.72 -17.55
CA LEU A 41 8.27 19.81 -17.81
C LEU A 41 7.80 20.70 -18.97
N LEU A 42 7.26 20.12 -20.04
CA LEU A 42 6.61 20.85 -21.13
C LEU A 42 5.41 21.66 -20.61
N GLY A 43 4.60 21.04 -19.74
CA GLY A 43 3.50 21.72 -19.06
C GLY A 43 3.96 22.92 -18.26
N ALA A 44 4.98 22.75 -17.42
CA ALA A 44 5.56 23.82 -16.60
C ALA A 44 6.23 24.92 -17.44
N GLY A 45 6.98 24.54 -18.48
CA GLY A 45 7.61 25.49 -19.40
C GLY A 45 6.57 26.31 -20.15
N SER A 46 5.45 25.69 -20.52
CA SER A 46 4.33 26.40 -21.14
C SER A 46 3.63 27.38 -20.19
N GLU A 47 3.59 27.11 -18.89
CA GLU A 47 3.11 28.08 -17.90
C GLU A 47 4.06 29.26 -17.75
N ALA A 48 5.37 29.00 -17.75
CA ALA A 48 6.38 30.05 -17.72
C ALA A 48 6.31 30.92 -18.98
N PHE A 49 6.18 30.29 -20.15
CA PHE A 49 6.00 30.97 -21.42
C PHE A 49 4.74 31.84 -21.44
N PHE A 50 3.63 31.36 -20.88
CA PHE A 50 2.43 32.18 -20.74
C PHE A 50 2.68 33.47 -19.93
N ALA A 51 3.42 33.39 -18.82
CA ALA A 51 3.80 34.58 -18.05
C ALA A 51 4.69 35.54 -18.86
N GLN A 52 5.59 35.00 -19.68
CA GLN A 52 6.44 35.79 -20.57
C GLN A 52 5.64 36.50 -21.67
N VAL A 53 4.66 35.82 -22.26
CA VAL A 53 3.76 36.41 -23.26
C VAL A 53 2.98 37.59 -22.67
N LEU A 54 2.51 37.49 -21.42
CA LEU A 54 1.87 38.62 -20.73
C LEU A 54 2.81 39.81 -20.57
N GLY A 55 4.10 39.57 -20.28
CA GLY A 55 5.10 40.63 -20.27
C GLY A 55 5.28 41.30 -21.62
N GLN A 56 5.44 40.49 -22.69
CA GLN A 56 5.60 41.00 -24.05
C GLN A 56 4.40 41.82 -24.54
N VAL A 57 3.19 41.44 -24.13
CA VAL A 57 1.98 42.22 -24.40
C VAL A 57 2.12 43.63 -23.82
N VAL A 58 2.58 43.75 -22.57
CA VAL A 58 2.74 45.06 -21.91
C VAL A 58 3.83 45.89 -22.60
N ASP A 59 4.97 45.29 -22.92
CA ASP A 59 6.04 46.00 -23.64
C ASP A 59 5.59 46.44 -25.04
N SER A 60 4.74 45.66 -25.70
CA SER A 60 4.19 46.01 -27.02
C SER A 60 3.18 47.16 -26.95
N PHE A 61 2.35 47.18 -25.91
CA PHE A 61 1.45 48.30 -25.62
C PHE A 61 2.22 49.59 -25.30
N ASP A 62 3.30 49.51 -24.53
CA ASP A 62 4.12 50.68 -24.19
C ASP A 62 4.94 51.22 -25.37
N SER A 63 5.36 50.35 -26.29
CA SER A 63 6.19 50.71 -27.45
C SER A 63 5.40 51.16 -28.70
N ASN A 64 4.05 51.14 -28.66
CA ASN A 64 3.19 51.37 -29.81
C ASN A 64 3.62 50.54 -31.05
N SER A 65 4.01 49.29 -30.83
CA SER A 65 4.43 48.41 -31.93
C SER A 65 3.22 47.92 -32.73
N ASP A 66 3.32 47.96 -34.06
CA ASP A 66 2.32 47.43 -34.99
C ASP A 66 2.31 45.89 -34.99
N VAL A 67 1.86 45.30 -33.88
CA VAL A 67 1.69 43.85 -33.75
C VAL A 67 0.30 43.45 -34.22
N HIS A 68 0.22 42.42 -35.06
CA HIS A 68 -1.04 41.90 -35.56
C HIS A 68 -1.96 41.44 -34.40
N ILE A 69 -3.25 41.79 -34.44
CA ILE A 69 -4.22 41.59 -33.33
C ILE A 69 -4.32 40.13 -32.84
N TRP A 70 -4.02 39.17 -33.72
CA TRP A 70 -4.09 37.73 -33.42
C TRP A 70 -2.77 37.11 -32.93
N TYR A 71 -1.66 37.84 -32.91
CA TYR A 71 -0.34 37.30 -32.53
C TYR A 71 -0.34 36.79 -31.09
N PHE A 72 -0.56 37.66 -30.10
CA PHE A 72 -0.57 37.27 -28.68
C PHE A 72 -1.68 36.29 -28.31
N PRO A 73 -2.94 36.45 -28.76
CA PRO A 73 -3.99 35.45 -28.53
C PRO A 73 -3.61 34.07 -29.07
N SER A 74 -3.02 33.99 -30.27
CA SER A 74 -2.60 32.69 -30.84
C SER A 74 -1.49 32.02 -30.01
N LEU A 75 -0.50 32.78 -29.53
CA LEU A 75 0.55 32.28 -28.66
C LEU A 75 0.00 31.76 -27.32
N ILE A 76 -0.95 32.48 -26.71
CA ILE A 76 -1.61 32.05 -25.48
C ILE A 76 -2.37 30.74 -25.69
N VAL A 77 -3.11 30.63 -26.80
CA VAL A 77 -3.86 29.40 -27.12
C VAL A 77 -2.91 28.23 -27.38
N ILE A 78 -1.83 28.44 -28.14
CA ILE A 78 -0.82 27.41 -28.39
C ILE A 78 -0.17 26.96 -27.08
N ALA A 79 0.20 27.89 -26.20
CA ALA A 79 0.71 27.59 -24.87
C ALA A 79 -0.31 26.78 -24.05
N ALA A 80 -1.58 27.20 -24.01
CA ALA A 80 -2.60 26.46 -23.29
C ALA A 80 -2.77 25.02 -23.82
N LEU A 81 -2.72 24.81 -25.14
CA LEU A 81 -2.78 23.49 -25.77
C LEU A 81 -1.56 22.63 -25.43
N VAL A 82 -0.35 23.18 -25.51
CA VAL A 82 0.90 22.47 -25.15
C VAL A 82 0.88 22.10 -23.66
N ARG A 83 0.44 23.02 -22.80
CA ARG A 83 0.26 22.77 -21.37
C ARG A 83 -0.72 21.63 -21.12
N ALA A 84 -1.87 21.66 -21.78
CA ALA A 84 -2.89 20.62 -21.64
C ALA A 84 -2.35 19.26 -22.09
N PHE A 85 -1.72 19.20 -23.27
CA PHE A 85 -1.11 17.98 -23.80
C PHE A 85 -0.03 17.42 -22.87
N GLY A 86 0.90 18.26 -22.41
CA GLY A 86 1.98 17.86 -21.50
C GLY A 86 1.44 17.36 -20.15
N SER A 87 0.47 18.08 -19.58
CA SER A 87 -0.15 17.71 -18.29
C SER A 87 -0.93 16.40 -18.38
N ILE A 88 -1.77 16.24 -19.41
CA ILE A 88 -2.57 15.03 -19.63
C ILE A 88 -1.65 13.83 -19.89
N THR A 89 -0.64 13.99 -20.75
CA THR A 89 0.31 12.91 -21.07
C THR A 89 1.10 12.50 -19.82
N GLY A 90 1.63 13.46 -19.07
CA GLY A 90 2.34 13.21 -17.82
C GLY A 90 1.48 12.48 -16.79
N GLU A 91 0.23 12.95 -16.62
CA GLU A 91 -0.71 12.39 -15.66
C GLU A 91 -1.15 10.97 -16.02
N LEU A 92 -1.51 10.71 -17.29
CA LEU A 92 -1.93 9.39 -17.75
C LEU A 92 -0.78 8.37 -17.66
N LEU A 93 0.41 8.73 -18.14
CA LEU A 93 1.56 7.82 -18.15
C LEU A 93 2.03 7.49 -16.73
N LEU A 94 2.14 8.49 -15.85
CA LEU A 94 2.56 8.25 -14.48
C LEU A 94 1.51 7.43 -13.70
N SER A 95 0.21 7.69 -13.94
CA SER A 95 -0.86 6.90 -13.33
C SER A 95 -0.85 5.45 -13.83
N ARG A 96 -0.61 5.22 -15.12
CA ARG A 96 -0.47 3.87 -15.69
C ARG A 96 0.67 3.08 -15.06
N ILE A 97 1.82 3.72 -14.86
CA ILE A 97 2.98 3.11 -14.19
C ILE A 97 2.61 2.72 -12.76
N SER A 98 1.97 3.62 -12.02
CA SER A 98 1.52 3.34 -10.66
C SER A 98 0.54 2.16 -10.58
N PHE A 99 -0.51 2.16 -11.41
CA PHE A 99 -1.49 1.07 -11.40
C PHE A 99 -0.82 -0.28 -11.69
N ARG A 100 0.18 -0.30 -12.58
CA ARG A 100 0.96 -1.50 -12.84
C ARG A 100 1.77 -1.95 -11.63
N VAL A 101 2.46 -1.04 -10.93
CA VAL A 101 3.22 -1.38 -9.73
C VAL A 101 2.31 -1.99 -8.66
N VAL A 102 1.15 -1.39 -8.42
CA VAL A 102 0.17 -1.88 -7.44
C VAL A 102 -0.39 -3.25 -7.86
N HIS A 103 -0.66 -3.45 -9.15
CA HIS A 103 -1.11 -4.72 -9.69
C HIS A 103 -0.07 -5.83 -9.49
N VAL A 104 1.19 -5.59 -9.85
CA VAL A 104 2.28 -6.57 -9.67
C VAL A 104 2.46 -6.91 -8.20
N LEU A 105 2.48 -5.92 -7.31
CA LEU A 105 2.58 -6.17 -5.87
C LEU A 105 1.41 -7.00 -5.33
N ARG A 106 0.19 -6.79 -5.86
CA ARG A 106 -0.98 -7.59 -5.47
C ARG A 106 -0.86 -9.03 -5.93
N CYS A 107 -0.36 -9.26 -7.15
CA CYS A 107 -0.10 -10.60 -7.66
C CYS A 107 0.99 -11.29 -6.82
N GLU A 108 2.14 -10.66 -6.62
CA GLU A 108 3.23 -11.23 -5.81
C GLU A 108 2.79 -11.55 -4.38
N LEU A 109 2.03 -10.65 -3.75
CA LEU A 109 1.51 -10.90 -2.41
C LEU A 109 0.49 -12.05 -2.40
N PHE A 110 -0.36 -12.16 -3.41
CA PHE A 110 -1.29 -13.29 -3.54
C PHE A 110 -0.55 -14.61 -3.79
N ASP A 111 0.42 -14.62 -4.70
CA ASP A 111 1.25 -15.79 -4.99
C ASP A 111 1.99 -16.27 -3.73
N GLN A 112 2.50 -15.33 -2.94
CA GLN A 112 3.12 -15.65 -1.65
C GLN A 112 2.11 -16.24 -0.65
N LEU A 113 0.89 -15.71 -0.58
CA LEU A 113 -0.16 -16.28 0.27
C LEU A 113 -0.49 -17.74 -0.09
N LEU A 114 -0.28 -18.17 -1.32
CA LEU A 114 -0.54 -19.57 -1.71
C LEU A 114 0.50 -20.56 -1.18
N VAL A 115 1.67 -20.09 -0.76
CA VAL A 115 2.81 -20.93 -0.38
C VAL A 115 3.27 -20.74 1.06
N VAL A 116 2.74 -19.77 1.80
CA VAL A 116 3.13 -19.56 3.21
C VAL A 116 2.61 -20.69 4.12
N PRO A 117 3.34 -21.03 5.21
CA PRO A 117 2.94 -22.08 6.15
C PRO A 117 1.58 -21.83 6.82
N SER A 118 0.91 -22.91 7.25
CA SER A 118 -0.37 -22.83 7.98
C SER A 118 -0.30 -21.99 9.26
N GLU A 119 0.85 -21.97 9.93
CA GLU A 119 1.13 -21.12 11.10
C GLU A 119 0.82 -19.64 10.84
N PHE A 120 1.08 -19.14 9.62
CA PHE A 120 0.82 -17.76 9.26
C PHE A 120 -0.70 -17.43 9.27
N PHE A 121 -1.52 -18.37 8.80
CA PHE A 121 -2.97 -18.24 8.73
C PHE A 121 -3.65 -18.37 10.09
N GLU A 122 -3.07 -19.14 11.01
CA GLU A 122 -3.60 -19.24 12.37
C GLU A 122 -3.18 -18.07 13.25
N ALA A 123 -1.96 -17.53 13.04
CA ALA A 123 -1.48 -16.36 13.77
C ALA A 123 -2.18 -15.05 13.35
N SER A 124 -2.70 -15.00 12.12
CA SER A 124 -3.34 -13.80 11.56
C SER A 124 -4.84 -14.03 11.39
N ALA A 125 -5.68 -13.13 11.91
CA ALA A 125 -7.11 -13.21 11.62
C ALA A 125 -7.33 -13.14 10.09
N GLN A 126 -8.14 -14.05 9.52
CA GLN A 126 -8.42 -14.09 8.07
C GLN A 126 -8.82 -12.71 7.50
N GLY A 127 -9.61 -11.94 8.25
CA GLY A 127 -9.98 -10.57 7.86
C GLY A 127 -8.80 -9.59 7.77
N GLN A 128 -7.75 -9.80 8.55
CA GLN A 128 -6.52 -9.00 8.47
C GLN A 128 -5.73 -9.30 7.20
N ILE A 129 -5.67 -10.57 6.76
CA ILE A 129 -5.01 -10.98 5.52
C ILE A 129 -5.74 -10.38 4.31
N VAL A 130 -7.07 -10.51 4.25
CA VAL A 130 -7.89 -9.94 3.17
C VAL A 130 -7.81 -8.41 3.16
N SER A 131 -7.85 -7.78 4.34
CA SER A 131 -7.73 -6.33 4.46
C SER A 131 -6.36 -5.82 3.97
N ARG A 132 -5.28 -6.56 4.22
CA ARG A 132 -3.95 -6.22 3.71
C ARG A 132 -3.90 -6.29 2.18
N LEU A 133 -4.40 -7.36 1.58
CA LEU A 133 -4.45 -7.52 0.12
C LEU A 133 -5.27 -6.41 -0.57
N THR A 134 -6.38 -6.00 0.03
CA THR A 134 -7.33 -5.05 -0.58
C THR A 134 -7.04 -3.59 -0.21
N PHE A 135 -6.94 -3.28 1.07
CA PHE A 135 -6.78 -1.91 1.58
C PHE A 135 -5.32 -1.44 1.64
N THR A 136 -4.37 -2.29 2.03
CA THR A 136 -2.95 -1.84 2.14
C THR A 136 -2.35 -1.61 0.76
N THR A 137 -2.67 -2.45 -0.23
CA THR A 137 -2.26 -2.21 -1.63
C THR A 137 -2.93 -0.97 -2.24
N ALA A 138 -4.20 -0.69 -1.89
CA ALA A 138 -4.89 0.52 -2.31
C ALA A 138 -4.34 1.78 -1.60
N GLN A 139 -3.95 1.67 -0.33
CA GLN A 139 -3.35 2.77 0.40
C GLN A 139 -1.95 3.10 -0.15
N LEU A 140 -1.16 2.08 -0.51
CA LEU A 140 0.10 2.24 -1.23
C LEU A 140 -0.12 3.03 -2.52
N ARG A 141 -1.16 2.68 -3.30
CA ARG A 141 -1.56 3.44 -4.50
C ARG A 141 -1.80 4.91 -4.16
N ASP A 142 -2.72 5.20 -3.25
CA ASP A 142 -3.21 6.57 -2.99
C ASP A 142 -2.16 7.47 -2.33
N THR A 143 -1.17 6.90 -1.64
CA THR A 143 -0.20 7.70 -0.87
C THR A 143 1.16 7.78 -1.54
N ALA A 144 1.71 6.67 -2.06
CA ALA A 144 3.02 6.67 -2.70
C ALA A 144 2.96 7.26 -4.12
N THR A 145 1.93 6.93 -4.89
CA THR A 145 1.78 7.42 -6.27
C THR A 145 1.55 8.91 -6.32
N ASP A 146 0.57 9.39 -5.54
CA ASP A 146 0.27 10.82 -5.45
C ASP A 146 1.50 11.59 -5.00
N ALA A 147 2.28 11.02 -4.09
CA ALA A 147 3.52 11.63 -3.66
C ALA A 147 4.56 11.71 -4.77
N LEU A 148 4.79 10.64 -5.53
CA LEU A 148 5.69 10.65 -6.68
C LEU A 148 5.21 11.65 -7.74
N LYS A 149 3.91 11.71 -8.01
CA LYS A 149 3.30 12.68 -8.92
C LYS A 149 3.60 14.11 -8.47
N ILE A 150 3.36 14.44 -7.21
CA ILE A 150 3.67 15.77 -6.66
C ILE A 150 5.17 16.08 -6.78
N ILE A 151 6.05 15.14 -6.45
CA ILE A 151 7.51 15.37 -6.51
C ILE A 151 7.97 15.66 -7.94
N PHE A 152 7.55 14.87 -8.92
CA PHE A 152 8.00 15.06 -10.31
C PHE A 152 7.27 16.20 -11.00
N GLN A 153 5.97 16.34 -10.81
CA GLN A 153 5.16 17.40 -11.41
C GLN A 153 5.44 18.76 -10.78
N ASP A 154 5.22 18.90 -9.47
CA ASP A 154 5.39 20.17 -8.77
C ASP A 154 6.87 20.48 -8.51
N GLY A 155 7.71 19.48 -8.25
CA GLY A 155 9.15 19.68 -8.13
C GLY A 155 9.81 20.04 -9.47
N GLY A 156 9.43 19.37 -10.56
CA GLY A 156 9.85 19.75 -11.91
C GLY A 156 9.39 21.17 -12.27
N LYS A 157 8.14 21.51 -11.93
CA LYS A 157 7.60 22.85 -12.12
C LYS A 157 8.36 23.92 -11.34
N LEU A 158 8.74 23.65 -10.09
CA LEU A 158 9.58 24.57 -9.30
C LEU A 158 10.92 24.80 -9.96
N ILE A 159 11.59 23.75 -10.45
CA ILE A 159 12.89 23.85 -11.11
C ILE A 159 12.78 24.69 -12.39
N VAL A 160 11.76 24.44 -13.21
CA VAL A 160 11.53 25.19 -14.45
C VAL A 160 11.29 26.67 -14.13
N LEU A 161 10.34 26.98 -13.24
CA LEU A 161 10.00 28.37 -12.90
C LEU A 161 11.18 29.12 -12.28
N LEU A 162 11.90 28.52 -11.33
CA LEU A 162 13.11 29.13 -10.76
C LEU A 162 14.21 29.30 -11.82
N GLY A 163 14.39 28.34 -12.73
CA GLY A 163 15.33 28.46 -13.84
C GLY A 163 15.04 29.66 -14.73
N PHE A 164 13.77 29.88 -15.08
CA PHE A 164 13.33 31.07 -15.84
C PHE A 164 13.57 32.37 -15.05
N MET A 165 13.24 32.40 -13.75
CA MET A 165 13.48 33.58 -12.92
C MET A 165 14.98 33.92 -12.79
N PHE A 166 15.83 32.91 -12.59
CA PHE A 166 17.28 33.08 -12.54
C PHE A 166 17.85 33.57 -13.87
N TRP A 167 17.35 33.06 -14.99
CA TRP A 167 17.76 33.49 -16.32
C TRP A 167 17.40 34.96 -16.58
N GLN A 168 16.25 35.41 -16.06
CA GLN A 168 15.79 36.78 -16.23
C GLN A 168 16.51 37.78 -15.31
N ASN A 169 16.53 37.51 -13.99
CA ASN A 169 17.26 38.34 -13.03
C ASN A 169 17.69 37.49 -11.81
N TRP A 170 18.95 37.10 -11.79
CA TRP A 170 19.53 36.28 -10.73
C TRP A 170 19.58 36.99 -9.37
N LEU A 171 19.73 38.33 -9.34
CA LEU A 171 19.80 39.12 -8.11
C LEU A 171 18.44 39.17 -7.41
N LEU A 172 17.38 39.51 -8.16
CA LEU A 172 16.01 39.46 -7.66
C LEU A 172 15.63 38.04 -7.23
N THR A 173 16.13 37.01 -7.92
CA THR A 173 15.84 35.62 -7.59
C THR A 173 16.53 35.21 -6.29
N ALA A 174 17.78 35.63 -6.09
CA ALA A 174 18.50 35.41 -4.83
C ALA A 174 17.80 36.09 -3.64
N ILE A 175 17.31 37.33 -3.83
CA ILE A 175 16.54 38.05 -2.80
C ILE A 175 15.23 37.32 -2.50
N PHE A 176 14.50 36.87 -3.53
CA PHE A 176 13.28 36.08 -3.34
C PHE A 176 13.57 34.80 -2.54
N LEU A 177 14.68 34.12 -2.82
CA LEU A 177 15.08 32.90 -2.12
C LEU A 177 15.45 33.14 -0.64
N LEU A 178 15.65 34.37 -0.18
CA LEU A 178 15.84 34.66 1.25
C LEU A 178 14.61 34.31 2.10
N VAL A 179 13.42 34.15 1.50
CA VAL A 179 12.24 33.64 2.21
C VAL A 179 12.28 32.13 2.42
N THR A 180 13.10 31.40 1.67
CA THR A 180 13.15 29.93 1.68
C THR A 180 13.44 29.35 3.06
N PRO A 181 14.39 29.86 3.88
CA PRO A 181 14.60 29.39 5.24
C PRO A 181 13.39 29.58 6.15
N LEU A 182 12.64 30.68 6.01
CA LEU A 182 11.41 30.93 6.78
C LEU A 182 10.32 29.92 6.40
N VAL A 183 10.12 29.71 5.10
CA VAL A 183 9.20 28.68 4.58
C VAL A 183 9.63 27.29 5.08
N GLY A 184 10.91 26.95 4.96
CA GLY A 184 11.47 25.69 5.44
C GLY A 184 11.27 25.48 6.95
N GLY A 185 11.37 26.54 7.75
CA GLY A 185 11.05 26.52 9.18
C GLY A 185 9.60 26.15 9.46
N VAL A 186 8.65 26.77 8.75
CA VAL A 186 7.21 26.46 8.85
C VAL A 186 6.94 25.02 8.43
N VAL A 187 7.50 24.58 7.31
CA VAL A 187 7.36 23.20 6.79
C VAL A 187 7.91 22.19 7.80
N ARG A 188 9.08 22.45 8.39
CA ARG A 188 9.69 21.56 9.39
C ARG A 188 8.84 21.47 10.66
N TYR A 189 8.34 22.59 11.17
CA TYR A 189 7.44 22.62 12.33
C TYR A 189 6.12 21.89 12.04
N ALA A 190 5.49 22.20 10.91
CA ALA A 190 4.25 21.57 10.47
C ALA A 190 4.44 20.05 10.31
N SER A 191 5.51 19.61 9.65
CA SER A 191 5.84 18.19 9.46
C SER A 191 6.01 17.44 10.79
N LYS A 192 6.74 18.02 11.76
CA LYS A 192 6.94 17.41 13.08
C LYS A 192 5.62 17.33 13.86
N ARG A 193 4.79 18.37 13.76
CA ARG A 193 3.46 18.41 14.40
C ARG A 193 2.49 17.44 13.73
N PHE A 194 2.49 17.35 12.40
CA PHE A 194 1.69 16.39 11.65
C PHE A 194 1.99 14.97 12.07
N ARG A 195 3.27 14.56 12.11
CA ARG A 195 3.63 13.20 12.52
C ARG A 195 3.04 12.84 13.89
N ARG A 196 3.22 13.70 14.90
CA ARG A 196 2.66 13.50 16.24
C ARG A 196 1.14 13.43 16.28
N ILE A 197 0.44 14.24 15.47
CA ILE A 197 -1.03 14.21 15.41
C ILE A 197 -1.49 12.96 14.67
N SER A 198 -0.81 12.56 13.58
CA SER A 198 -1.10 11.33 12.84
C SER A 198 -0.99 10.09 13.71
N GLU A 199 0.07 9.97 14.53
CA GLU A 199 0.23 8.88 15.50
C GLU A 199 -0.95 8.84 16.49
N ARG A 200 -1.39 10.00 17.00
CA ARG A 200 -2.55 10.09 17.90
C ARG A 200 -3.87 9.77 17.19
N ILE A 201 -4.03 10.15 15.92
CA ILE A 201 -5.20 9.79 15.11
C ILE A 201 -5.25 8.26 14.96
N GLN A 202 -4.14 7.62 14.58
CA GLN A 202 -4.05 6.17 14.44
C GLN A 202 -4.37 5.46 15.75
N SER A 203 -3.75 5.86 16.87
CA SER A 203 -4.06 5.30 18.19
C SER A 203 -5.55 5.46 18.55
N SER A 204 -6.13 6.65 18.38
CA SER A 204 -7.56 6.86 18.65
C SER A 204 -8.50 6.11 17.70
N MET A 205 -8.06 5.84 16.46
CA MET A 205 -8.82 5.00 15.53
C MET A 205 -8.76 3.52 15.94
N GLY A 206 -7.64 3.10 16.53
CA GLY A 206 -7.53 1.80 17.21
C GLY A 206 -8.58 1.66 18.31
N ASP A 207 -8.74 2.67 19.17
CA ASP A 207 -9.79 2.68 20.21
C ASP A 207 -11.21 2.55 19.61
N VAL A 208 -11.50 3.32 18.55
CA VAL A 208 -12.80 3.26 17.84
C VAL A 208 -13.07 1.87 17.28
N THR A 209 -12.07 1.29 16.61
CA THR A 209 -12.16 -0.03 16.00
C THR A 209 -12.33 -1.12 17.06
N HIS A 210 -11.60 -1.02 18.17
CA HIS A 210 -11.67 -1.96 19.28
C HIS A 210 -13.07 -1.98 19.91
N VAL A 211 -13.63 -0.81 20.25
CA VAL A 211 -14.98 -0.71 20.83
C VAL A 211 -16.03 -1.25 19.85
N ALA A 212 -15.93 -0.91 18.55
CA ALA A 212 -16.85 -1.42 17.54
C ALA A 212 -16.77 -2.95 17.39
N SER A 213 -15.55 -3.51 17.34
CA SER A 213 -15.33 -4.95 17.23
C SER A 213 -15.87 -5.72 18.43
N GLU A 214 -15.66 -5.19 19.65
CA GLU A 214 -16.17 -5.77 20.88
C GLU A 214 -17.70 -5.78 20.91
N ALA A 215 -18.36 -4.69 20.50
CA ALA A 215 -19.81 -4.60 20.43
C ALA A 215 -20.43 -5.54 19.37
N VAL A 216 -19.80 -5.67 18.19
CA VAL A 216 -20.28 -6.56 17.12
C VAL A 216 -20.08 -8.02 17.49
N THR A 217 -18.91 -8.38 18.01
CA THR A 217 -18.62 -9.78 18.42
C THR A 217 -19.48 -10.17 19.63
N GLY A 218 -19.63 -9.23 20.58
CA GLY A 218 -20.42 -9.38 21.79
C GLY A 218 -21.90 -9.08 21.63
N TYR A 219 -22.45 -8.99 20.41
CA TYR A 219 -23.81 -8.47 20.20
C TYR A 219 -24.87 -9.25 20.99
N ARG A 220 -24.72 -10.58 21.13
CA ARG A 220 -25.62 -11.42 21.92
C ARG A 220 -25.57 -11.09 23.41
N VAL A 221 -24.37 -10.87 23.94
CA VAL A 221 -24.16 -10.47 25.34
C VAL A 221 -24.74 -9.08 25.57
N MET A 222 -24.40 -8.12 24.72
CA MET A 222 -24.95 -6.76 24.79
C MET A 222 -26.48 -6.77 24.80
N ARG A 223 -27.13 -7.53 23.91
CA ARG A 223 -28.60 -7.66 23.84
C ARG A 223 -29.18 -8.37 25.06
N ALA A 224 -28.55 -9.44 25.52
CA ALA A 224 -29.03 -10.22 26.67
C ALA A 224 -29.02 -9.41 27.98
N PHE A 225 -28.07 -8.48 28.12
CA PHE A 225 -27.91 -7.66 29.33
C PHE A 225 -28.39 -6.20 29.17
N GLY A 226 -28.97 -5.82 28.02
CA GLY A 226 -29.46 -4.45 27.77
C GLY A 226 -28.36 -3.38 27.74
N GLY A 227 -27.17 -3.73 27.25
CA GLY A 227 -25.96 -2.89 27.28
C GLY A 227 -25.88 -1.81 26.19
N GLU A 228 -26.90 -1.59 25.37
CA GLU A 228 -26.81 -0.76 24.16
C GLU A 228 -26.41 0.70 24.47
N LYS A 229 -26.98 1.31 25.51
CA LYS A 229 -26.65 2.70 25.89
C LYS A 229 -25.22 2.84 26.39
N TYR A 230 -24.71 1.82 27.08
CA TYR A 230 -23.33 1.80 27.59
C TYR A 230 -22.33 1.76 26.43
N GLU A 231 -22.54 0.85 25.47
CA GLU A 231 -21.69 0.74 24.29
C GLU A 231 -21.79 1.97 23.38
N GLN A 232 -22.99 2.55 23.22
CA GLN A 232 -23.16 3.82 22.51
C GLN A 232 -22.33 4.95 23.14
N GLY A 233 -22.30 5.05 24.47
CA GLY A 233 -21.49 6.02 25.19
C GLY A 233 -19.98 5.81 25.00
N ARG A 234 -19.51 4.56 25.10
CA ARG A 234 -18.10 4.20 24.85
C ARG A 234 -17.68 4.59 23.44
N PHE A 235 -18.49 4.24 22.44
CA PHE A 235 -18.21 4.57 21.04
C PHE A 235 -18.18 6.09 20.81
N LEU A 236 -19.13 6.83 21.40
CA LEU A 236 -19.17 8.30 21.29
C LEU A 236 -17.89 8.95 21.83
N LEU A 237 -17.39 8.51 22.99
CA LEU A 237 -16.16 9.04 23.58
C LEU A 237 -14.93 8.73 22.71
N ALA A 238 -14.80 7.49 22.22
CA ALA A 238 -13.70 7.10 21.32
C ALA A 238 -13.74 7.89 20.00
N SER A 239 -14.92 8.00 19.40
CA SER A 239 -15.16 8.73 18.15
C SER A 239 -14.91 10.23 18.30
N ASP A 240 -15.37 10.88 19.39
CA ASP A 240 -15.13 12.31 19.61
C ASP A 240 -13.63 12.60 19.84
N ARG A 241 -12.91 11.70 20.51
CA ARG A 241 -11.45 11.81 20.65
C ARG A 241 -10.77 11.80 19.28
N ASN A 242 -11.14 10.86 18.41
CA ASN A 242 -10.62 10.78 17.04
C ASN A 242 -10.97 12.03 16.22
N ARG A 243 -12.22 12.51 16.32
CA ARG A 243 -12.70 13.75 15.69
C ARG A 243 -11.85 14.96 16.09
N ARG A 244 -11.56 15.13 17.38
CA ARG A 244 -10.72 16.24 17.89
C ARG A 244 -9.30 16.19 17.34
N GLN A 245 -8.71 15.00 17.17
CA GLN A 245 -7.37 14.90 16.57
C GLN A 245 -7.38 15.22 15.07
N ASN A 246 -8.39 14.74 14.34
CA ASN A 246 -8.58 15.09 12.92
C ASN A 246 -8.77 16.61 12.72
N LEU A 247 -9.54 17.27 13.58
CA LEU A 247 -9.67 18.73 13.55
C LEU A 247 -8.33 19.45 13.80
N LYS A 248 -7.50 18.96 14.73
CA LYS A 248 -6.14 19.51 14.95
C LYS A 248 -5.24 19.32 13.72
N MET A 249 -5.38 18.20 13.01
CA MET A 249 -4.66 17.95 11.75
C MET A 249 -5.06 18.97 10.68
N VAL A 250 -6.37 19.12 10.45
CA VAL A 250 -6.92 20.09 9.49
C VAL A 250 -6.49 21.51 9.83
N ALA A 251 -6.59 21.92 11.10
CA ALA A 251 -6.16 23.24 11.55
C ALA A 251 -4.66 23.48 11.31
N THR A 252 -3.81 22.48 11.61
CA THR A 252 -2.36 22.59 11.36
C THR A 252 -2.06 22.72 9.86
N LYS A 253 -2.80 21.99 9.01
CA LYS A 253 -2.67 22.07 7.55
C LYS A 253 -3.13 23.41 6.98
N ALA A 254 -4.29 23.89 7.41
CA ALA A 254 -4.80 25.19 6.99
C ALA A 254 -3.83 26.31 7.41
N PHE A 255 -3.41 26.32 8.67
CA PHE A 255 -2.52 27.37 9.19
C PHE A 255 -1.16 27.38 8.49
N SER A 256 -0.49 26.22 8.37
CA SER A 256 0.81 26.14 7.69
C SER A 256 0.72 26.58 6.22
N ALA A 257 -0.31 26.16 5.49
CA ALA A 257 -0.53 26.57 4.11
C ALA A 257 -0.73 28.09 3.96
N GLN A 258 -1.52 28.70 4.84
CA GLN A 258 -1.78 30.14 4.80
C GLN A 258 -0.56 30.96 5.19
N VAL A 259 0.21 30.51 6.20
CA VAL A 259 1.47 31.18 6.58
C VAL A 259 2.49 31.15 5.43
N ILE A 260 2.61 30.02 4.71
CA ILE A 260 3.47 29.94 3.52
C ILE A 260 3.01 30.93 2.44
N GLN A 261 1.69 31.03 2.19
CA GLN A 261 1.15 31.99 1.22
C GLN A 261 1.43 33.44 1.64
N VAL A 262 1.32 33.77 2.92
CA VAL A 262 1.68 35.09 3.44
C VAL A 262 3.16 35.39 3.23
N PHE A 263 4.07 34.44 3.50
CA PHE A 263 5.49 34.65 3.24
C PHE A 263 5.80 34.85 1.76
N VAL A 264 5.18 34.08 0.86
CA VAL A 264 5.33 34.30 -0.58
C VAL A 264 4.76 35.66 -0.99
N ALA A 265 3.60 36.07 -0.48
CA ALA A 265 3.01 37.37 -0.76
C ALA A 265 3.87 38.54 -0.24
N VAL A 266 4.42 38.44 0.97
CA VAL A 266 5.38 39.41 1.53
C VAL A 266 6.65 39.46 0.68
N SER A 267 7.12 38.32 0.17
CA SER A 267 8.29 38.28 -0.72
C SER A 267 8.01 38.96 -2.06
N ILE A 268 6.85 38.70 -2.66
CA ILE A 268 6.41 39.38 -3.89
C ILE A 268 6.23 40.88 -3.65
N GLY A 269 5.61 41.27 -2.53
CA GLY A 269 5.46 42.68 -2.15
C GLY A 269 6.81 43.36 -1.91
N GLY A 270 7.76 42.68 -1.27
CA GLY A 270 9.13 43.14 -1.10
C GLY A 270 9.86 43.30 -2.43
N LEU A 271 9.74 42.32 -3.34
CA LEU A 271 10.25 42.42 -4.70
C LEU A 271 9.68 43.64 -5.43
N ILE A 272 8.35 43.84 -5.37
CA ILE A 272 7.67 45.01 -5.96
C ILE A 272 8.21 46.31 -5.34
N GLY A 273 8.46 46.35 -4.03
CA GLY A 273 9.08 47.51 -3.39
C GLY A 273 10.48 47.82 -3.92
N LEU A 274 11.28 46.79 -4.18
CA LEU A 274 12.62 46.91 -4.77
C LEU A 274 12.59 47.32 -6.24
N VAL A 275 11.45 47.17 -6.93
CA VAL A 275 11.28 47.67 -8.30
C VAL A 275 11.50 49.18 -8.39
N PHE A 276 11.16 49.91 -7.33
CA PHE A 276 11.34 51.35 -7.28
C PHE A 276 12.80 51.76 -7.02
N GLN A 277 13.73 50.81 -6.88
CA GLN A 277 15.16 51.05 -6.72
C GLN A 277 15.93 50.71 -8.01
N PRO A 278 16.40 51.72 -8.77
CA PRO A 278 17.05 51.53 -10.08
C PRO A 278 18.28 50.61 -10.03
N ASP A 279 19.01 50.61 -8.92
CA ASP A 279 20.27 49.88 -8.75
C ASP A 279 20.09 48.35 -8.70
N ILE A 280 18.90 47.87 -8.35
CA ILE A 280 18.60 46.43 -8.17
C ILE A 280 17.84 45.85 -9.37
N VAL A 281 16.97 46.66 -9.97
CA VAL A 281 16.17 46.27 -11.14
C VAL A 281 17.03 46.23 -12.40
N GLY A 282 18.07 47.08 -12.47
CA GLY A 282 18.84 47.24 -13.70
C GLY A 282 17.95 47.74 -14.85
N ALA A 283 18.30 47.36 -16.09
CA ALA A 283 17.60 47.77 -17.30
C ALA A 283 16.36 46.90 -17.64
N MET A 284 15.63 46.39 -16.64
CA MET A 284 14.45 45.57 -16.92
C MET A 284 13.30 46.39 -17.53
N THR A 285 12.62 45.81 -18.52
CA THR A 285 11.41 46.41 -19.09
C THR A 285 10.21 46.23 -18.15
N LYS A 286 9.12 46.97 -18.39
CA LYS A 286 7.88 46.81 -17.60
C LYS A 286 7.27 45.42 -17.81
N GLY A 287 7.36 44.88 -19.03
CA GLY A 287 6.94 43.53 -19.37
C GLY A 287 7.79 42.45 -18.70
N GLU A 288 9.10 42.64 -18.63
CA GLU A 288 9.99 41.76 -17.88
C GLU A 288 9.62 41.73 -16.40
N LEU A 289 9.31 42.88 -15.81
CA LEU A 289 8.86 42.95 -14.43
C LEU A 289 7.54 42.19 -14.19
N ILE A 290 6.56 42.37 -15.07
CA ILE A 290 5.26 41.67 -14.97
C ILE A 290 5.45 40.17 -15.13
N THR A 291 6.30 39.75 -16.07
CA THR A 291 6.70 38.34 -16.23
C THR A 291 7.26 37.79 -14.94
N TYR A 292 8.19 38.52 -14.31
CA TYR A 292 8.86 38.10 -13.09
C TYR A 292 7.89 37.95 -11.91
N ILE A 293 7.00 38.92 -11.71
CA ILE A 293 5.95 38.86 -10.67
C ILE A 293 4.99 37.69 -10.95
N GLY A 294 4.63 37.47 -12.22
CA GLY A 294 3.80 36.34 -12.63
C GLY A 294 4.43 34.99 -12.30
N LEU A 295 5.71 34.79 -12.64
CA LEU A 295 6.48 33.59 -12.32
C LEU A 295 6.59 33.38 -10.81
N ALA A 296 6.88 34.42 -10.04
CA ALA A 296 6.93 34.36 -8.58
C ALA A 296 5.59 33.96 -7.95
N GLY A 297 4.47 34.48 -8.49
CA GLY A 297 3.12 34.10 -8.07
C GLY A 297 2.81 32.61 -8.31
N LEU A 298 3.31 32.05 -9.42
CA LEU A 298 3.12 30.63 -9.78
C LEU A 298 3.88 29.66 -8.85
N LEU A 299 4.93 30.11 -8.16
CA LEU A 299 5.72 29.28 -7.23
C LEU A 299 4.96 28.93 -5.94
N ALA A 300 3.95 29.71 -5.54
CA ALA A 300 3.24 29.50 -4.28
C ALA A 300 2.56 28.13 -4.20
N SER A 301 1.92 27.68 -5.28
CA SER A 301 1.19 26.41 -5.32
C SER A 301 2.12 25.19 -5.25
N PRO A 302 3.17 25.08 -6.09
CA PRO A 302 4.09 23.95 -6.05
C PRO A 302 4.85 23.83 -4.72
N ILE A 303 5.29 24.94 -4.11
CA ILE A 303 5.94 24.94 -2.77
C ILE A 303 5.00 24.31 -1.73
N LYS A 304 3.73 24.74 -1.73
CA LYS A 304 2.71 24.21 -0.82
C LYS A 304 2.48 22.72 -1.04
N ARG A 305 2.34 22.27 -2.28
CA ARG A 305 2.11 20.85 -2.59
C ARG A 305 3.30 19.98 -2.20
N LEU A 306 4.53 20.43 -2.46
CA LEU A 306 5.74 19.74 -2.01
C LEU A 306 5.82 19.65 -0.48
N SER A 307 5.38 20.69 0.23
CA SER A 307 5.38 20.70 1.69
C SER A 307 4.43 19.64 2.28
N ASP A 308 3.30 19.39 1.62
CA ASP A 308 2.32 18.37 2.02
C ASP A 308 2.73 16.93 1.65
N VAL A 309 3.74 16.76 0.79
CA VAL A 309 4.09 15.46 0.20
C VAL A 309 4.74 14.51 1.19
N ASN A 310 5.53 15.05 2.14
CA ASN A 310 6.34 14.24 3.06
C ASN A 310 5.48 13.27 3.90
N ALA A 311 4.32 13.71 4.39
CA ALA A 311 3.41 12.87 5.15
C ALA A 311 2.72 11.79 4.29
N ARG A 312 2.58 12.01 2.97
CA ARG A 312 2.07 10.99 2.04
C ARG A 312 3.14 9.96 1.73
N LEU A 313 4.37 10.41 1.46
CA LEU A 313 5.52 9.52 1.25
C LEU A 313 5.73 8.57 2.43
N GLN A 314 5.77 9.09 3.66
CA GLN A 314 5.99 8.26 4.85
C GLN A 314 4.90 7.21 5.04
N ARG A 315 3.63 7.56 4.79
CA ARG A 315 2.51 6.59 4.83
C ARG A 315 2.63 5.54 3.74
N GLY A 316 3.01 5.95 2.53
CA GLY A 316 3.25 5.03 1.43
C GLY A 316 4.40 4.07 1.71
N LEU A 317 5.50 4.56 2.30
CA LEU A 317 6.64 3.73 2.69
C LEU A 317 6.30 2.74 3.81
N ALA A 318 5.49 3.16 4.80
CA ALA A 318 4.99 2.25 5.84
C ALA A 318 4.13 1.13 5.22
N ALA A 319 3.17 1.49 4.35
CA ALA A 319 2.35 0.50 3.63
C ALA A 319 3.21 -0.43 2.75
N ALA A 320 4.26 0.11 2.11
CA ALA A 320 5.21 -0.70 1.32
C ALA A 320 5.98 -1.68 2.20
N SER A 321 6.44 -1.24 3.38
CA SER A 321 7.12 -2.07 4.35
C SER A 321 6.25 -3.23 4.81
N ASP A 322 4.97 -2.96 5.10
CA ASP A 322 4.00 -3.98 5.52
C ASP A 322 3.67 -4.99 4.41
N VAL A 323 3.66 -4.55 3.14
CA VAL A 323 3.48 -5.43 1.98
C VAL A 323 4.74 -6.28 1.78
N PHE A 324 5.92 -5.68 1.83
CA PHE A 324 7.17 -6.41 1.62
C PHE A 324 7.47 -7.40 2.75
N SER A 325 7.14 -7.10 4.00
CA SER A 325 7.31 -8.05 5.10
C SER A 325 6.46 -9.31 4.95
N GLN A 326 5.39 -9.28 4.14
CA GLN A 326 4.59 -10.45 3.78
C GLN A 326 5.15 -11.17 2.56
N ILE A 327 5.52 -10.42 1.52
CA ILE A 327 6.17 -10.99 0.32
C ILE A 327 7.49 -11.70 0.70
N ASP A 328 8.20 -11.18 1.71
CA ASP A 328 9.47 -11.74 2.18
C ASP A 328 9.31 -12.86 3.22
N GLN A 329 8.09 -13.31 3.51
CA GLN A 329 7.92 -14.46 4.40
C GLN A 329 8.48 -15.71 3.76
N ASP A 330 9.02 -16.60 4.59
CA ASP A 330 9.46 -17.89 4.11
C ASP A 330 8.25 -18.71 3.63
N ALA A 331 8.40 -19.34 2.47
CA ALA A 331 7.43 -20.30 1.98
C ALA A 331 7.47 -21.59 2.83
N GLU A 332 6.42 -22.38 2.73
CA GLU A 332 6.32 -23.71 3.31
C GLU A 332 7.49 -24.59 2.81
N ARG A 333 8.15 -25.28 3.76
CA ARG A 333 9.35 -26.05 3.47
C ARG A 333 9.02 -27.25 2.59
N ASN A 334 9.54 -27.25 1.36
CA ASN A 334 9.42 -28.34 0.40
C ASN A 334 10.79 -28.81 -0.09
N GLU A 335 11.57 -29.43 0.80
CA GLU A 335 12.93 -29.93 0.51
C GLU A 335 12.95 -31.40 0.05
N GLY A 336 11.81 -32.09 0.12
CA GLY A 336 11.68 -33.49 -0.27
C GLY A 336 11.75 -33.66 -1.79
N THR A 337 12.32 -34.79 -2.24
CA THR A 337 12.52 -35.10 -3.66
C THR A 337 11.84 -36.39 -4.10
N HIS A 338 11.30 -37.15 -3.15
CA HIS A 338 10.61 -38.40 -3.46
C HIS A 338 9.23 -38.10 -4.06
N VAL A 339 8.94 -38.75 -5.18
CA VAL A 339 7.67 -38.67 -5.91
C VAL A 339 7.21 -40.08 -6.21
N GLY A 340 6.01 -40.45 -5.78
CA GLY A 340 5.39 -41.74 -6.06
C GLY A 340 4.00 -41.58 -6.69
N ASP A 341 3.62 -42.49 -7.59
CA ASP A 341 2.31 -42.43 -8.25
C ASP A 341 1.16 -42.72 -7.27
N ARG A 342 1.19 -43.90 -6.67
CA ARG A 342 0.20 -44.31 -5.66
C ARG A 342 0.85 -45.12 -4.55
N VAL A 343 0.66 -44.65 -3.34
CA VAL A 343 1.17 -45.33 -2.14
C VAL A 343 0.29 -46.53 -1.78
N ARG A 344 0.89 -47.51 -1.11
CA ARG A 344 0.20 -48.67 -0.50
C ARG A 344 -0.64 -48.22 0.71
N GLY A 345 -0.20 -47.18 1.42
CA GLY A 345 -0.99 -46.51 2.46
C GLY A 345 -0.67 -46.97 3.88
N LYS A 346 0.54 -47.50 4.13
CA LYS A 346 1.01 -47.80 5.49
C LYS A 346 1.51 -46.51 6.15
N VAL A 347 0.91 -46.12 7.28
CA VAL A 347 1.29 -44.89 8.00
C VAL A 347 1.84 -45.23 9.38
N GLU A 348 3.00 -44.69 9.71
CA GLU A 348 3.64 -44.88 11.02
C GLU A 348 4.00 -43.53 11.66
N PHE A 349 3.48 -43.30 12.87
CA PHE A 349 3.90 -42.22 13.76
C PHE A 349 4.89 -42.81 14.77
N ARG A 350 6.12 -42.31 14.81
CA ARG A 350 7.19 -42.80 15.70
C ARG A 350 7.64 -41.69 16.63
N ASN A 351 7.37 -41.87 17.93
CA ASN A 351 7.75 -40.95 19.00
C ASN A 351 7.37 -39.49 18.72
N ILE A 352 6.16 -39.26 18.23
CA ILE A 352 5.72 -37.93 17.81
C ILE A 352 5.39 -37.07 19.01
N SER A 353 6.10 -35.95 19.11
CA SER A 353 5.79 -34.85 20.01
C SER A 353 5.67 -33.56 19.23
N PHE A 354 4.68 -32.73 19.58
CA PHE A 354 4.40 -31.49 18.87
C PHE A 354 3.86 -30.39 19.79
N ARG A 355 4.33 -29.17 19.53
CA ARG A 355 3.83 -27.93 20.11
C ARG A 355 3.62 -26.87 19.04
N TYR A 356 2.50 -26.15 19.13
CA TYR A 356 2.19 -25.03 18.21
C TYR A 356 3.09 -23.81 18.40
N SER A 357 3.68 -23.65 19.59
CA SER A 357 4.64 -22.58 19.88
C SER A 357 5.63 -23.03 20.94
N ALA A 358 6.86 -22.53 20.88
CA ALA A 358 7.93 -22.88 21.83
C ALA A 358 7.55 -22.65 23.30
N ASN A 359 6.68 -21.66 23.55
CA ASN A 359 6.23 -21.27 24.89
C ASN A 359 4.97 -22.01 25.38
N GLN A 360 4.43 -22.94 24.58
CA GLN A 360 3.25 -23.73 24.94
C GLN A 360 3.64 -25.14 25.39
N HIS A 361 2.73 -25.77 26.12
CA HIS A 361 2.88 -27.19 26.47
C HIS A 361 2.68 -28.05 25.22
N ASP A 362 3.27 -29.24 25.22
CA ASP A 362 3.12 -30.18 24.13
C ASP A 362 1.65 -30.56 23.95
N SER A 363 1.14 -30.34 22.74
CA SER A 363 -0.22 -30.75 22.35
C SER A 363 -0.30 -32.25 22.09
N LEU A 364 0.83 -32.85 21.71
CA LEU A 364 1.04 -34.27 21.55
C LEU A 364 2.39 -34.63 22.16
N SER A 365 2.44 -35.74 22.90
CA SER A 365 3.64 -36.21 23.59
C SER A 365 3.81 -37.71 23.37
N ASP A 366 4.95 -38.11 22.78
CA ASP A 366 5.40 -39.50 22.62
C ASP A 366 4.39 -40.43 21.95
N ILE A 367 3.71 -39.93 20.91
CA ILE A 367 2.69 -40.68 20.19
C ILE A 367 3.34 -41.72 19.26
N ASN A 368 2.89 -42.97 19.41
CA ASN A 368 3.31 -44.11 18.59
C ASN A 368 2.07 -44.82 18.03
N ILE A 369 1.87 -44.75 16.72
CA ILE A 369 0.70 -45.32 16.03
C ILE A 369 1.15 -45.95 14.72
N THR A 370 0.65 -47.14 14.41
CA THR A 370 0.85 -47.79 13.11
C THR A 370 -0.50 -48.13 12.49
N ILE A 371 -0.70 -47.67 11.26
CA ILE A 371 -1.93 -47.86 10.48
C ILE A 371 -1.59 -48.73 9.27
N GLN A 372 -2.22 -49.89 9.16
CA GLN A 372 -2.00 -50.80 8.04
C GLN A 372 -2.81 -50.37 6.80
N PRO A 373 -2.35 -50.69 5.58
CA PRO A 373 -3.12 -50.46 4.36
C PRO A 373 -4.56 -50.99 4.45
N GLY A 374 -5.53 -50.14 4.11
CA GLY A 374 -6.96 -50.48 4.15
C GLY A 374 -7.59 -50.51 5.55
N GLN A 375 -6.83 -50.21 6.60
CA GLN A 375 -7.33 -50.16 7.97
C GLN A 375 -7.94 -48.79 8.28
N THR A 376 -9.13 -48.80 8.92
CA THR A 376 -9.75 -47.58 9.45
C THR A 376 -9.46 -47.45 10.94
N ILE A 377 -8.98 -46.28 11.36
CA ILE A 377 -8.75 -45.96 12.78
C ILE A 377 -9.64 -44.78 13.19
N ALA A 378 -10.30 -44.91 14.33
CA ALA A 378 -11.08 -43.85 14.95
C ALA A 378 -10.30 -43.25 16.14
N LEU A 379 -10.02 -41.94 16.07
CA LEU A 379 -9.40 -41.20 17.17
C LEU A 379 -10.50 -40.62 18.07
N VAL A 380 -10.57 -41.08 19.32
CA VAL A 380 -11.59 -40.67 20.30
C VAL A 380 -10.93 -40.02 21.51
N GLY A 381 -11.51 -38.92 21.99
CA GLY A 381 -10.99 -38.22 23.17
C GLY A 381 -11.67 -36.88 23.39
N ARG A 382 -11.43 -36.28 24.57
CA ARG A 382 -11.98 -34.97 24.97
C ARG A 382 -11.63 -33.88 23.95
N SER A 383 -12.45 -32.81 23.90
CA SER A 383 -12.12 -31.62 23.10
C SER A 383 -10.74 -31.09 23.52
N GLY A 384 -9.93 -30.65 22.55
CA GLY A 384 -8.54 -30.21 22.79
C GLY A 384 -7.51 -31.33 22.96
N GLY A 385 -7.89 -32.62 22.93
CA GLY A 385 -6.96 -33.74 23.08
C GLY A 385 -6.03 -34.04 21.89
N GLY A 386 -5.70 -33.06 21.03
CA GLY A 386 -4.72 -33.22 19.94
C GLY A 386 -5.16 -34.04 18.71
N LYS A 387 -6.43 -34.47 18.63
CA LYS A 387 -6.94 -35.30 17.52
C LYS A 387 -6.77 -34.64 16.15
N SER A 388 -7.20 -33.39 16.00
CA SER A 388 -7.06 -32.63 14.75
C SER A 388 -5.60 -32.32 14.43
N THR A 389 -4.76 -32.15 15.47
CA THR A 389 -3.32 -31.94 15.34
C THR A 389 -2.63 -33.15 14.69
N LEU A 390 -2.97 -34.38 15.10
CA LEU A 390 -2.44 -35.60 14.46
C LEU A 390 -2.76 -35.67 12.96
N VAL A 391 -4.00 -35.35 12.58
CA VAL A 391 -4.42 -35.32 11.17
C VAL A 391 -3.66 -34.23 10.40
N SER A 392 -3.46 -33.06 11.02
CA SER A 392 -2.74 -31.94 10.42
C SER A 392 -1.25 -32.24 10.20
N LEU A 393 -0.62 -32.98 11.12
CA LEU A 393 0.77 -33.43 10.98
C LEU A 393 0.93 -34.45 9.83
N LEU A 394 -0.04 -35.34 9.61
CA LEU A 394 -0.01 -36.29 8.51
C LEU A 394 -0.05 -35.60 7.13
N ALA A 395 -0.89 -34.58 7.00
CA ALA A 395 -0.95 -33.72 5.80
C ALA A 395 0.20 -32.70 5.71
N ARG A 396 1.11 -32.73 6.70
CA ARG A 396 2.26 -31.84 6.85
C ARG A 396 1.87 -30.35 6.76
N PHE A 397 0.76 -29.97 7.38
CA PHE A 397 0.46 -28.56 7.68
C PHE A 397 1.34 -28.03 8.82
N TYR A 398 1.86 -28.96 9.63
CA TYR A 398 2.83 -28.74 10.68
C TYR A 398 3.93 -29.79 10.59
N GLU A 399 5.12 -29.46 11.08
CA GLU A 399 6.20 -30.43 11.28
C GLU A 399 6.26 -30.82 12.77
N PRO A 400 6.48 -32.11 13.09
CA PRO A 400 6.61 -32.54 14.48
C PRO A 400 7.86 -31.91 15.12
N THR A 401 7.76 -31.58 16.41
CA THR A 401 8.89 -31.05 17.17
C THR A 401 9.91 -32.14 17.48
N ASN A 402 9.45 -33.39 17.64
CA ASN A 402 10.28 -34.57 17.79
C ASN A 402 9.59 -35.79 17.15
N GLY A 403 10.39 -36.79 16.77
CA GLY A 403 9.92 -37.99 16.09
C GLY A 403 9.80 -37.82 14.58
N GLU A 404 9.25 -38.85 13.92
CA GLU A 404 9.03 -38.85 12.46
C GLU A 404 7.73 -39.56 12.08
N ILE A 405 7.10 -39.08 11.02
CA ILE A 405 5.94 -39.71 10.39
C ILE A 405 6.42 -40.34 9.09
N ARG A 406 6.05 -41.59 8.84
CA ARG A 406 6.40 -42.33 7.63
C ARG A 406 5.15 -42.77 6.86
N LEU A 407 5.24 -42.66 5.55
CA LEU A 407 4.29 -43.21 4.59
C LEU A 407 5.02 -44.24 3.73
N ASP A 408 4.59 -45.50 3.81
CA ASP A 408 5.26 -46.65 3.18
C ASP A 408 6.76 -46.72 3.50
N GLU A 409 7.08 -46.56 4.78
CA GLU A 409 8.45 -46.59 5.35
C GLU A 409 9.34 -45.38 5.04
N ILE A 410 8.91 -44.50 4.13
CA ILE A 410 9.61 -43.27 3.77
C ILE A 410 9.11 -42.12 4.65
N PRO A 411 9.99 -41.35 5.30
CA PRO A 411 9.59 -40.17 6.06
C PRO A 411 8.83 -39.16 5.20
N VAL A 412 7.71 -38.62 5.69
CA VAL A 412 6.88 -37.64 4.96
C VAL A 412 7.63 -36.35 4.59
N THR A 413 8.73 -36.05 5.30
CA THR A 413 9.62 -34.92 5.02
C THR A 413 10.47 -35.12 3.75
N GLN A 414 10.66 -36.36 3.30
CA GLN A 414 11.41 -36.70 2.09
C GLN A 414 10.55 -36.66 0.82
N TYR A 415 9.22 -36.66 0.95
CA TYR A 415 8.31 -36.48 -0.18
C TYR A 415 8.29 -35.03 -0.64
N GLU A 416 8.18 -34.84 -1.96
CA GLU A 416 7.73 -33.56 -2.51
C GLU A 416 6.31 -33.29 -1.99
N LEU A 417 6.06 -32.09 -1.49
CA LEU A 417 4.88 -31.76 -0.70
C LEU A 417 3.57 -31.90 -1.49
N GLY A 418 3.57 -31.49 -2.76
CA GLY A 418 2.43 -31.68 -3.66
C GLY A 418 2.12 -33.16 -3.86
N ASN A 419 3.13 -33.98 -4.10
CA ASN A 419 3.00 -35.42 -4.26
C ASN A 419 2.48 -36.12 -3.00
N LEU A 420 3.00 -35.77 -1.81
CA LEU A 420 2.47 -36.29 -0.54
C LEU A 420 0.97 -36.00 -0.40
N ARG A 421 0.57 -34.75 -0.64
CA ARG A 421 -0.82 -34.29 -0.48
C ARG A 421 -1.77 -34.89 -1.52
N GLN A 422 -1.29 -35.25 -2.71
CA GLN A 422 -2.09 -36.01 -3.70
C GLN A 422 -2.51 -37.39 -3.20
N GLN A 423 -1.78 -37.98 -2.25
CA GLN A 423 -2.13 -39.28 -1.65
C GLN A 423 -3.15 -39.16 -0.50
N ILE A 424 -3.49 -37.93 -0.09
CA ILE A 424 -4.31 -37.65 1.09
C ILE A 424 -5.57 -36.89 0.67
N ALA A 425 -6.74 -37.44 0.99
CA ALA A 425 -8.00 -36.71 0.92
C ALA A 425 -8.41 -36.24 2.32
N LEU A 426 -8.77 -34.97 2.46
CA LEU A 426 -9.22 -34.39 3.72
C LEU A 426 -10.70 -33.98 3.63
N VAL A 427 -11.49 -34.42 4.59
CA VAL A 427 -12.87 -33.97 4.79
C VAL A 427 -12.94 -33.22 6.11
N SER A 428 -13.12 -31.91 6.05
CA SER A 428 -13.17 -31.02 7.21
C SER A 428 -14.56 -30.97 7.85
N GLN A 429 -14.62 -30.55 9.11
CA GLN A 429 -15.90 -30.33 9.82
C GLN A 429 -16.71 -29.18 9.21
N GLU A 430 -16.03 -28.12 8.78
CA GLU A 430 -16.62 -27.00 8.04
C GLU A 430 -16.16 -27.11 6.58
N VAL A 431 -17.09 -27.39 5.68
CA VAL A 431 -16.80 -27.46 4.23
C VAL A 431 -16.66 -26.05 3.68
N VAL A 432 -15.53 -25.78 3.02
CA VAL A 432 -15.31 -24.53 2.30
C VAL A 432 -15.75 -24.71 0.85
N LEU A 433 -16.69 -23.88 0.40
CA LEU A 433 -17.11 -23.80 -0.99
C LEU A 433 -16.55 -22.51 -1.60
N PHE A 434 -15.87 -22.64 -2.74
CA PHE A 434 -15.44 -21.51 -3.53
C PHE A 434 -16.60 -21.01 -4.39
N ASN A 435 -16.68 -19.70 -4.61
CA ASN A 435 -17.71 -19.09 -5.45
C ASN A 435 -17.44 -19.39 -6.93
N ASP A 436 -17.83 -20.60 -7.33
CA ASP A 436 -17.68 -21.19 -8.65
C ASP A 436 -18.82 -22.21 -8.85
N THR A 437 -18.84 -22.87 -9.99
CA THR A 437 -19.74 -23.98 -10.28
C THR A 437 -19.55 -25.13 -9.29
N LEU A 438 -20.62 -25.92 -9.10
CA LEU A 438 -20.51 -27.14 -8.30
C LEU A 438 -19.48 -28.11 -8.88
N ARG A 439 -19.41 -28.21 -10.22
CA ARG A 439 -18.38 -29.00 -10.92
C ARG A 439 -16.98 -28.62 -10.47
N ALA A 440 -16.66 -27.32 -10.47
CA ALA A 440 -15.35 -26.82 -10.06
C ALA A 440 -15.06 -27.06 -8.56
N ASN A 441 -16.08 -27.08 -7.71
CA ASN A 441 -15.93 -27.41 -6.29
C ASN A 441 -15.72 -28.92 -6.05
N VAL A 442 -16.40 -29.80 -6.80
CA VAL A 442 -16.24 -31.26 -6.68
C VAL A 442 -14.91 -31.71 -7.30
N ALA A 443 -14.56 -31.16 -8.46
CA ALA A 443 -13.34 -31.46 -9.20
C ALA A 443 -12.23 -30.42 -8.92
N TYR A 444 -12.04 -30.08 -7.64
CA TYR A 444 -11.12 -29.02 -7.24
C TYR A 444 -9.64 -29.39 -7.44
N GLY A 445 -8.80 -28.40 -7.78
CA GLY A 445 -7.35 -28.55 -7.85
C GLY A 445 -6.91 -29.49 -8.98
N SER A 446 -6.12 -30.52 -8.64
CA SER A 446 -5.57 -31.48 -9.61
C SER A 446 -6.62 -32.37 -10.29
N LEU A 447 -7.89 -32.28 -9.86
CA LEU A 447 -9.01 -33.02 -10.43
C LEU A 447 -9.80 -32.23 -11.48
N GLY A 448 -9.40 -31.00 -11.83
CA GLY A 448 -10.18 -30.12 -12.73
C GLY A 448 -10.53 -30.73 -14.10
N ASP A 449 -9.69 -31.64 -14.58
CA ASP A 449 -9.84 -32.38 -15.84
C ASP A 449 -10.68 -33.67 -15.71
N ALA A 450 -11.28 -33.94 -14.54
CA ALA A 450 -12.14 -35.10 -14.35
C ALA A 450 -13.37 -35.04 -15.28
N SER A 451 -13.71 -36.17 -15.88
CA SER A 451 -14.91 -36.30 -16.72
C SER A 451 -16.18 -36.15 -15.90
N ASP A 452 -17.22 -35.56 -16.50
CA ASP A 452 -18.51 -35.36 -15.85
C ASP A 452 -19.11 -36.68 -15.33
N ASP A 453 -18.92 -37.79 -16.05
CA ASP A 453 -19.36 -39.12 -15.61
C ASP A 453 -18.76 -39.53 -14.25
N SER A 454 -17.46 -39.27 -14.04
CA SER A 454 -16.78 -39.54 -12.76
C SER A 454 -17.28 -38.63 -11.65
N ILE A 455 -17.64 -37.38 -11.97
CA ILE A 455 -18.21 -36.42 -11.03
C ILE A 455 -19.61 -36.89 -10.60
N TYR A 456 -20.46 -37.32 -11.54
CA TYR A 456 -21.77 -37.87 -11.23
C TYR A 456 -21.67 -39.16 -10.41
N GLU A 457 -20.73 -40.05 -10.73
CA GLU A 457 -20.50 -41.25 -9.94
C GLU A 457 -20.07 -40.92 -8.50
N ALA A 458 -19.17 -39.95 -8.31
CA ALA A 458 -18.75 -39.50 -6.99
C ALA A 458 -19.93 -38.89 -6.20
N LEU A 459 -20.77 -38.07 -6.85
CA LEU A 459 -21.96 -37.49 -6.26
C LEU A 459 -22.99 -38.56 -5.85
N GLY A 460 -23.19 -39.59 -6.69
CA GLY A 460 -24.05 -40.73 -6.38
C GLY A 460 -23.54 -41.50 -5.15
N ARG A 461 -22.25 -41.80 -5.10
CA ARG A 461 -21.62 -42.48 -3.94
C ARG A 461 -21.66 -41.64 -2.66
N ALA A 462 -21.65 -40.31 -2.78
CA ALA A 462 -21.77 -39.38 -1.67
C ALA A 462 -23.23 -39.11 -1.23
N ASN A 463 -24.23 -39.75 -1.86
CA ASN A 463 -25.66 -39.45 -1.69
C ASN A 463 -26.00 -37.98 -1.92
N ALA A 464 -25.29 -37.33 -2.85
CA ALA A 464 -25.45 -35.92 -3.17
C ALA A 464 -26.28 -35.67 -4.44
N GLU A 465 -26.56 -36.70 -5.22
CA GLU A 465 -27.22 -36.58 -6.52
C GLU A 465 -28.63 -35.95 -6.45
N GLU A 466 -29.39 -36.24 -5.39
CA GLU A 466 -30.78 -35.78 -5.23
C GLU A 466 -30.91 -34.26 -5.08
N PHE A 467 -29.93 -33.58 -4.44
CA PHE A 467 -29.96 -32.13 -4.26
C PHE A 467 -29.20 -31.35 -5.33
N VAL A 468 -28.44 -32.06 -6.18
CA VAL A 468 -27.62 -31.46 -7.24
C VAL A 468 -28.35 -31.42 -8.58
N ARG A 469 -29.24 -32.39 -8.84
CA ARG A 469 -30.01 -32.50 -10.09
C ARG A 469 -31.14 -31.50 -10.22
#